data_AF-A0A2V5QTD4-F1
#
_entry.id   AF-A0A2V5QTD4-F1
#
_cell.length_a   1.000
_cell.length_b   1.000
_cell.length_c   1.000
_cell.angle_alpha   90.00
_cell.angle_beta   90.00
_cell.angle_gamma   90.00
#
_symmetry.space_group_name_H-M   'P 1'
#
loop_
_entity.id
_entity.type
_entity.pdbx_description
1 polymer ?
#
loop_
_entity_poly.entity_id
_entity_poly.type
_entity_poly.pdbx_seq_one_letter_code
_entity_poly.pdbx_strand_id
1 'polypeptide(L)' 'MLKFPDHEDRIFRLSLPANPMKAKYRAWSDWKKPDFVAKAGEQPSRPSGASDYQIRYKVDYQDQ' A
#
# COMPACT_ATOMS: atom_id res chain seq x y z
N MET A 1 -5.60 0.95 4.60
CA MET A 1 -6.14 2.28 4.31
C MET A 1 -5.43 3.25 5.23
N LEU A 2 -4.73 4.24 4.69
CA LEU A 2 -4.11 5.29 5.47
C LEU A 2 -5.01 6.52 5.39
N LYS A 3 -5.49 7.00 6.54
CA LYS A 3 -6.33 8.19 6.66
C LYS A 3 -5.44 9.38 6.98
N PHE A 4 -5.50 10.42 6.15
CA PHE A 4 -4.75 11.66 6.35
C PHE A 4 -5.71 12.79 6.76
N PRO A 5 -5.23 13.84 7.47
CA PRO A 5 -6.08 14.93 7.95
C PRO A 5 -6.82 15.67 6.83
N ASP A 6 -6.23 15.75 5.63
CA ASP A 6 -6.71 16.58 4.53
C ASP A 6 -7.70 15.87 3.57
N HIS A 7 -8.68 15.16 4.13
CA HIS A 7 -9.90 14.72 3.44
C HIS A 7 -9.79 13.66 2.33
N GLU A 8 -8.61 13.12 2.06
CA GLU A 8 -8.44 12.05 1.07
C GLU A 8 -7.76 10.79 1.64
N ASP A 9 -8.43 9.65 1.50
CA ASP A 9 -7.89 8.36 1.88
C ASP A 9 -7.08 7.78 0.72
N ARG A 10 -5.89 7.26 1.04
CA ARG A 10 -5.03 6.57 0.09
C ARG A 10 -5.21 5.05 0.27
N ILE A 11 -5.65 4.39 -0.80
CA ILE A 11 -5.94 2.95 -0.79
C ILE A 11 -4.86 2.24 -1.61
N PHE A 12 -4.20 1.27 -0.97
CA PHE A 12 -3.13 0.47 -1.55
C PHE A 12 -3.51 -1.01 -1.49
N ARG A 13 -3.31 -1.71 -2.60
CA ARG A 13 -3.44 -3.15 -2.71
C ARG A 13 -2.07 -3.79 -2.50
N LEU A 14 -1.89 -4.41 -1.35
CA LEU A 14 -0.65 -5.11 -1.02
C LEU A 14 -0.62 -6.46 -1.75
N SER A 15 0.44 -6.70 -2.51
CA SER A 15 0.70 -8.00 -3.14
C SER A 15 1.53 -8.82 -2.16
N LEU A 16 0.85 -9.50 -1.24
CA LEU A 16 1.52 -10.35 -0.26
C LEU A 16 1.85 -11.71 -0.89
N PRO A 17 3.00 -12.31 -0.54
CA PRO A 17 3.35 -13.63 -1.02
C PRO A 17 2.46 -14.70 -0.37
N ALA A 18 2.07 -15.71 -1.15
CA ALA A 18 1.33 -16.86 -0.60
C ALA A 18 2.17 -17.68 0.40
N ASN A 19 3.50 -17.68 0.25
CA ASN A 19 4.44 -18.25 1.22
C ASN A 19 5.47 -17.18 1.63
N PRO A 20 5.35 -16.59 2.82
CA PRO A 20 6.24 -15.53 3.30
C PRO A 20 7.63 -16.04 3.73
N MET A 21 7.84 -17.36 3.88
CA MET A 21 9.11 -17.91 4.36
C MET A 21 10.24 -17.84 3.33
N LYS A 22 9.92 -17.68 2.03
CA LYS A 22 10.94 -17.60 0.97
C LYS A 22 11.83 -16.37 1.18
N ALA A 23 13.14 -16.58 1.12
CA ALA A 23 14.16 -15.56 1.39
C ALA A 23 13.95 -14.22 0.64
N LYS A 24 13.44 -14.28 -0.61
CA LYS A 24 13.17 -13.08 -1.43
C LYS A 24 12.12 -12.13 -0.85
N TYR A 25 11.22 -12.62 0.01
CA TYR A 25 10.18 -11.80 0.64
C TYR A 25 10.59 -11.23 2.00
N ARG A 26 11.82 -11.53 2.45
CA ARG A 26 12.43 -10.93 3.64
C ARG A 26 13.03 -9.55 3.37
N ALA A 27 13.13 -9.15 2.11
CA ALA A 27 13.53 -7.81 1.72
C ALA A 27 12.33 -6.85 1.76
N TRP A 28 12.60 -5.55 1.80
CA TRP A 28 11.58 -4.53 1.56
C TRP A 28 11.01 -4.69 0.14
N SER A 29 9.71 -4.47 -0.01
CA SER A 29 9.11 -4.27 -1.32
C SER A 29 9.65 -3.02 -2.00
N ASP A 30 9.49 -2.94 -3.31
CA ASP A 30 9.58 -1.66 -4.01
C ASP A 30 8.55 -0.67 -3.46
N TRP A 31 8.82 0.62 -3.68
CA TRP A 31 7.86 1.67 -3.41
C TRP A 31 6.63 1.53 -4.32
N LYS A 32 5.45 1.65 -3.72
CA LYS A 32 4.17 1.53 -4.39
C LYS A 32 3.37 2.81 -4.24
N LYS A 33 2.78 3.26 -5.35
CA LYS A 33 1.78 4.33 -5.40
C LYS A 33 0.42 3.79 -4.96
N PRO A 34 -0.50 4.65 -4.51
CA PRO A 34 -1.87 4.24 -4.23
C PRO A 34 -2.56 3.76 -5.51
N ASP A 35 -3.35 2.71 -5.38
CA ASP A 35 -4.20 2.20 -6.45
C ASP A 35 -5.46 3.06 -6.59
N PHE A 36 -5.95 3.62 -5.46
CA PHE A 36 -7.12 4.47 -5.42
C PHE A 36 -6.97 5.62 -4.42
N VAL A 37 -7.69 6.69 -4.71
CA VAL A 37 -7.95 7.83 -3.82
C VAL A 37 -9.45 7.84 -3.52
N ALA A 38 -9.81 7.90 -2.25
CA ALA A 38 -11.19 8.12 -1.84
C ALA A 38 -11.33 9.50 -1.21
N LYS A 39 -12.41 10.21 -1.54
CA LYS A 39 -12.79 11.48 -0.92
C LYS A 39 -14.10 11.30 -0.17
N ALA A 40 -14.36 12.15 0.82
CA ALA A 40 -15.60 12.07 1.59
C ALA A 40 -16.83 12.19 0.66
N GLY A 41 -17.70 11.18 0.69
CA GLY A 41 -18.92 11.15 -0.11
C GLY A 41 -18.74 10.71 -1.57
N GLU A 42 -17.52 10.40 -2.02
CA GLU A 42 -17.23 9.96 -3.39
C GLU A 42 -16.80 8.49 -3.45
N GLN A 43 -17.07 7.84 -4.58
CA GLN A 43 -16.54 6.51 -4.84
C GLN A 43 -15.02 6.57 -5.08
N PRO A 44 -14.22 5.64 -4.54
CA PRO A 44 -12.79 5.61 -4.78
C PRO A 44 -12.46 5.55 -6.28
N SER A 45 -11.54 6.40 -6.72
CA SER A 45 -11.14 6.51 -8.13
C SER A 45 -9.63 6.33 -8.27
N ARG A 46 -9.18 6.02 -9.49
CA ARG A 46 -7.74 5.92 -9.77
C ARG A 46 -7.11 7.31 -9.70
N PRO A 47 -5.91 7.46 -9.10
CA PRO A 47 -5.23 8.75 -9.07
C PRO A 47 -4.94 9.24 -10.50
N SER A 48 -5.28 10.49 -10.81
CA SER A 48 -5.09 11.10 -12.15
C SER A 48 -3.76 11.86 -12.31
N GLY A 49 -2.86 11.79 -11.32
CA GLY A 49 -1.58 12.50 -11.31
C GLY A 49 -0.47 11.77 -10.56
N ALA A 50 0.69 12.41 -10.43
CA ALA A 50 1.73 11.92 -9.53
C ALA A 50 1.17 11.88 -8.11
N SER A 51 1.35 10.75 -7.42
CA SER A 51 0.95 10.65 -6.02
C SER A 51 2.10 11.10 -5.14
N ASP A 52 1.83 12.03 -4.23
CA ASP A 52 2.78 12.52 -3.23
C ASP A 52 3.15 11.44 -2.19
N TYR A 53 2.36 10.37 -2.13
CA TYR A 53 2.51 9.31 -1.14
C TYR A 53 2.86 7.98 -1.79
N GLN A 54 3.87 7.33 -1.24
CA GLN A 54 4.25 5.97 -1.60
C GLN A 54 4.43 5.16 -0.33
N ILE A 55 4.13 3.86 -0.41
CA ILE A 55 4.39 2.92 0.67
C ILE A 55 5.35 1.84 0.20
N ARG A 56 6.12 1.30 1.13
CA ARG A 56 6.80 0.02 0.98
C ARG A 56 6.54 -0.80 2.23
N TYR A 57 6.56 -2.11 2.10
CA TYR A 57 6.31 -3.03 3.20
C TYR A 57 7.38 -4.13 3.23
N LYS A 58 7.65 -4.64 4.43
CA LYS A 58 8.46 -5.82 4.68
C LYS A 58 7.59 -6.80 5.45
N VAL A 59 7.65 -8.08 5.06
CA VAL A 59 6.94 -9.13 5.78
C VAL A 59 7.94 -9.80 6.70
N ASP A 60 7.79 -9.57 8.00
CA ASP A 60 8.53 -10.30 9.01
C ASP A 60 7.74 -11.56 9.39
N TYR A 61 8.48 -12.64 9.62
CA TYR A 61 7.94 -13.91 10.11
C TYR A 61 8.79 -14.31 11.31
N GLN A 62 8.15 -14.83 12.36
CA GLN A 62 8.86 -15.49 13.45
C GLN A 62 9.15 -16.93 13.02
N ASP A 63 10.42 -17.31 13.02
CA ASP A 63 10.79 -18.72 13.06
C ASP A 63 10.37 -19.24 14.45
N GLN A 64 9.43 -20.19 14.48
CA GLN A 64 9.08 -20.93 15.71
C GLN A 64 10.17 -21.93 16.05
#